data_AF-A0A8T4VI85-F1
#
_entry.id   AF-A0A8T4VI85-F1
#
_cell.length_a   1.000
_cell.length_b   1.000
_cell.length_c   1.000
_cell.angle_alpha   90.00
_cell.angle_beta   90.00
_cell.angle_gamma   90.00
#
_symmetry.space_group_name_H-M   'P 1'
#
loop_
_entity.id
_entity.type
_entity.pdbx_description
1 polymer ?
#
loop_
_entity_poly.entity_id
_entity_poly.type
_entity_poly.pdbx_seq_one_letter_code
_entity_poly.pdbx_strand_id
1 'polypeptide(L)'
;MNIKMKDIFDQVVLCEKCNVRTIKNYTSLEGFKIRVLECPKCAEIVYHPGDIKEYEEYKKLKTRDFNVKLRMVGNSFCVSIPKEFIDFHKEFEKEFNDLVRMNLDGPGKISMFFYSKKFYNNKEDNIEQ
;
A
#
# COMPACT_ATOMS: atom_id res chain seq x y z
N MET A 1 6.04 -30.21 18.44
CA MET A 1 7.26 -30.19 17.61
C MET A 1 7.31 -28.87 16.87
N ASN A 2 8.39 -28.09 17.03
CA ASN A 2 8.54 -26.80 16.35
C ASN A 2 9.25 -27.06 15.00
N ILE A 3 8.50 -27.10 13.90
CA ILE A 3 9.07 -27.31 12.56
C ILE A 3 9.70 -25.99 12.12
N LYS A 4 11.04 -25.91 12.13
CA LYS A 4 11.76 -24.79 11.49
C LYS A 4 11.77 -25.04 9.98
N MET A 5 10.82 -24.46 9.26
CA MET A 5 10.93 -24.34 7.80
C MET A 5 12.14 -23.47 7.49
N LYS A 6 13.08 -24.03 6.73
CA LYS A 6 14.25 -23.32 6.23
C LYS A 6 14.00 -22.96 4.77
N ASP A 7 14.34 -21.73 4.41
CA ASP A 7 14.28 -21.24 3.04
C ASP A 7 15.54 -21.70 2.27
N ILE A 8 15.44 -21.86 0.95
CA ILE A 8 16.62 -22.10 0.11
C ILE A 8 17.57 -20.90 0.16
N PHE A 9 17.03 -19.69 0.36
CA PHE A 9 17.82 -18.47 0.58
C PHE A 9 18.54 -18.45 1.93
N ASP A 10 18.19 -19.35 2.87
CA ASP A 10 18.94 -19.53 4.11
C ASP A 10 20.22 -20.35 3.91
N GLN A 11 20.31 -21.11 2.82
CA GLN A 11 21.47 -21.93 2.49
C GLN A 11 22.55 -21.13 1.74
N VAL A 12 23.71 -21.76 1.55
CA VAL A 12 24.77 -21.25 0.68
C VAL A 12 24.39 -21.58 -0.77
N VAL A 13 24.07 -20.55 -1.54
CA VAL A 13 23.75 -20.66 -2.97
C VAL A 13 24.99 -20.27 -3.79
N LEU A 14 25.22 -21.00 -4.88
CA LEU A 14 26.29 -20.73 -5.83
C LEU A 14 25.70 -20.05 -7.07
N CYS A 15 26.41 -19.08 -7.63
CA CYS A 15 26.05 -18.47 -8.90
C CYS A 15 26.27 -19.49 -10.04
N GLU A 16 25.28 -19.67 -10.90
CA GLU A 16 25.33 -20.62 -12.02
C GLU A 16 26.47 -20.31 -13.01
N LYS A 17 26.73 -19.02 -13.28
CA LYS A 17 27.74 -18.59 -14.27
C LYS A 17 29.17 -18.65 -13.75
N CYS A 18 29.35 -18.28 -12.47
CA CYS A 18 30.67 -18.08 -11.89
C CYS A 18 31.09 -19.21 -10.94
N ASN A 19 30.14 -20.05 -10.51
CA ASN A 19 30.29 -21.07 -9.49
C ASN A 19 30.87 -20.57 -8.15
N VAL A 20 30.70 -19.28 -7.86
CA VAL A 20 31.12 -18.63 -6.61
C VAL A 20 29.93 -18.47 -5.67
N ARG A 21 30.21 -18.40 -4.36
CA ARG A 21 29.18 -18.18 -3.33
C ARG A 21 28.54 -16.81 -3.49
N THR A 22 27.21 -16.76 -3.53
CA THR A 22 26.45 -15.51 -3.55
C THR A 22 26.41 -14.87 -2.16
N ILE A 23 26.30 -13.55 -2.13
CA ILE A 23 26.17 -12.76 -0.92
C ILE A 23 24.68 -12.45 -0.70
N LYS A 24 24.20 -12.64 0.53
CA LYS A 24 22.83 -12.28 0.90
C LYS A 24 22.78 -10.77 1.15
N ASN A 25 21.91 -10.08 0.42
CA ASN A 25 21.73 -8.65 0.53
C ASN A 25 20.23 -8.30 0.48
N TYR A 26 19.91 -7.04 0.66
CA TYR A 26 18.56 -6.50 0.51
C TYR A 26 18.55 -5.40 -0.53
N THR A 27 17.52 -5.37 -1.34
CA THR A 27 17.24 -4.24 -2.23
C THR A 27 15.91 -3.60 -1.88
N SER A 28 15.80 -2.30 -2.14
CA SER A 28 14.58 -1.53 -1.91
C SER A 28 13.93 -1.21 -3.24
N LEU A 29 12.76 -1.80 -3.52
CA LEU A 29 11.93 -1.45 -4.67
C LEU A 29 10.75 -0.63 -4.19
N GLU A 30 10.71 0.66 -4.54
CA GLU A 30 9.64 1.60 -4.13
C GLU A 30 9.37 1.60 -2.61
N GLY A 31 10.42 1.42 -1.80
CA GLY A 31 10.32 1.36 -0.33
C GLY A 31 10.01 -0.04 0.22
N PHE A 32 9.74 -1.03 -0.62
CA PHE A 32 9.54 -2.42 -0.24
C PHE A 32 10.90 -3.14 -0.18
N LYS A 33 11.23 -3.73 0.98
CA LYS A 33 12.50 -4.45 1.18
C LYS A 33 12.40 -5.86 0.65
N ILE A 34 13.26 -6.24 -0.28
CA ILE A 34 13.29 -7.55 -0.92
C ILE A 34 14.63 -8.20 -0.67
N ARG A 35 14.61 -9.48 -0.27
CA ARG A 35 15.82 -10.29 -0.14
C ARG A 35 16.37 -10.63 -1.51
N VAL A 36 17.69 -10.47 -1.66
CA VAL A 36 18.41 -10.80 -2.89
C VAL A 36 19.68 -11.60 -2.60
N LEU A 37 20.07 -12.42 -3.57
CA LEU A 37 21.36 -13.07 -3.65
C LEU A 37 22.15 -12.41 -4.77
N GLU A 38 23.28 -11.80 -4.41
CA GLU A 38 24.13 -11.09 -5.35
C GLU A 38 25.44 -11.86 -5.56
N CYS A 39 25.81 -12.07 -6.82
CA CYS A 39 27.10 -12.67 -7.14
C CYS A 39 28.20 -11.60 -7.13
N PRO A 40 29.25 -11.72 -6.29
CA PRO A 40 30.32 -10.72 -6.22
C PRO A 40 31.20 -10.64 -7.48
N LYS A 41 31.13 -11.64 -8.37
CA LYS A 41 31.99 -11.74 -9.56
C LYS A 41 31.32 -11.24 -10.84
N CYS A 42 30.06 -11.60 -11.08
CA CYS A 42 29.31 -11.20 -12.28
C CYS A 42 28.19 -10.19 -12.01
N ALA A 43 28.00 -9.76 -10.75
CA ALA A 43 26.94 -8.85 -10.33
C ALA A 43 25.52 -9.32 -10.68
N GLU A 44 25.32 -10.63 -10.89
CA GLU A 44 23.99 -11.21 -11.09
C GLU A 44 23.20 -11.16 -9.79
N ILE A 45 21.97 -10.64 -9.87
CA ILE A 45 21.06 -10.48 -8.73
C ILE A 45 19.90 -11.45 -8.90
N VAL A 46 19.74 -12.35 -7.94
CA VAL A 46 18.61 -13.27 -7.85
C VAL A 46 17.70 -12.81 -6.73
N TYR A 47 16.45 -12.49 -7.05
CA TYR A 47 15.46 -12.01 -6.10
C TYR A 47 14.71 -13.17 -5.45
N HIS A 48 14.34 -13.01 -4.17
CA HIS A 48 13.52 -14.00 -3.49
C HIS A 48 12.12 -14.09 -4.12
N PRO A 49 11.68 -15.26 -4.61
CA PRO A 49 10.44 -15.39 -5.37
C PRO A 49 9.19 -15.08 -4.53
N GLY A 50 9.20 -15.41 -3.24
CA GLY A 50 8.10 -15.06 -2.34
C GLY A 50 7.97 -13.54 -2.12
N ASP A 51 9.10 -12.85 -1.99
CA ASP A 51 9.13 -11.40 -1.72
C ASP A 51 8.71 -10.63 -2.99
N ILE A 52 9.06 -11.13 -4.18
CA ILE A 52 8.56 -10.58 -5.45
C ILE A 52 7.05 -10.74 -5.54
N LYS A 53 6.51 -11.92 -5.21
CA LYS A 53 5.07 -12.15 -5.28
C LYS A 53 4.31 -11.20 -4.35
N GLU A 54 4.79 -11.01 -3.12
CA GLU A 54 4.23 -10.04 -2.18
C GLU A 54 4.34 -8.61 -2.72
N TYR A 55 5.46 -8.25 -3.33
CA TYR A 55 5.63 -6.94 -3.97
C TYR A 55 4.65 -6.72 -5.14
N GLU A 56 4.39 -7.74 -5.96
CA GLU A 56 3.39 -7.66 -7.04
C GLU A 56 1.97 -7.48 -6.48
N GLU A 57 1.63 -8.17 -5.40
CA GLU A 57 0.35 -8.00 -4.70
C GLU A 57 0.22 -6.59 -4.12
N TYR A 58 1.29 -6.09 -3.46
CA TYR A 58 1.37 -4.72 -3.00
C TYR A 58 1.16 -3.70 -4.14
N LYS A 59 1.80 -3.91 -5.29
CA LYS A 59 1.66 -3.04 -6.46
C LYS A 59 0.22 -3.00 -6.99
N LYS A 60 -0.48 -4.14 -6.99
CA LYS A 60 -1.90 -4.22 -7.35
C LYS A 60 -2.82 -3.52 -6.36
N LEU A 61 -2.48 -3.52 -5.07
CA LEU A 61 -3.24 -2.82 -4.04
C LEU A 61 -2.99 -1.31 -4.06
N LYS A 62 -1.74 -0.89 -4.31
CA LYS A 62 -1.33 0.51 -4.44
C LYS A 62 -2.09 1.25 -5.55
N THR A 63 -2.39 0.57 -6.66
CA THR A 63 -3.15 1.16 -7.77
C THR A 63 -4.66 1.18 -7.56
N ARG A 64 -5.18 0.55 -6.50
CA ARG A 64 -6.61 0.51 -6.20
C ARG A 64 -6.99 1.62 -5.24
N ASP A 65 -8.04 2.34 -5.61
CA ASP A 65 -8.73 3.27 -4.73
C ASP A 65 -9.92 2.58 -4.09
N PHE A 66 -10.03 2.72 -2.77
CA PHE A 66 -11.16 2.19 -2.01
C PHE A 66 -12.05 3.35 -1.59
N ASN A 67 -13.29 3.37 -2.09
CA ASN A 67 -14.33 4.27 -1.59
C ASN A 67 -14.98 3.60 -0.38
N VAL A 68 -14.62 4.05 0.82
CA VAL A 68 -15.10 3.48 2.07
C VAL A 68 -16.07 4.44 2.75
N LYS A 69 -17.16 3.90 3.31
CA LYS A 69 -18.07 4.67 4.16
C LYS A 69 -17.54 4.67 5.59
N LEU A 70 -17.34 5.86 6.16
CA LEU A 70 -16.96 5.98 7.57
C LEU A 70 -18.14 5.60 8.47
N ARG A 71 -17.95 4.58 9.31
CA ARG A 71 -18.85 4.22 10.40
C ARG A 71 -18.03 3.68 11.58
N MET A 72 -18.52 3.88 12.80
CA MET A 72 -17.98 3.21 13.98
C MET A 72 -18.39 1.73 13.96
N VAL A 73 -17.46 0.79 13.76
CA VAL A 73 -17.80 -0.65 13.66
C VAL A 73 -16.70 -1.55 14.24
N GLY A 74 -17.11 -2.63 14.95
CA GLY A 74 -16.27 -3.64 15.61
C GLY A 74 -15.30 -4.45 14.71
N ASN A 75 -15.67 -5.68 14.29
CA ASN A 75 -14.77 -6.76 13.80
C ASN A 75 -14.02 -6.55 12.46
N SER A 76 -13.91 -5.32 11.95
CA SER A 76 -12.92 -4.96 10.92
C SER A 76 -11.63 -4.45 11.56
N PHE A 77 -10.51 -4.41 10.84
CA PHE A 77 -9.39 -3.54 11.23
C PHE A 77 -9.87 -2.08 11.12
N CYS A 78 -10.45 -1.56 12.20
CA CYS A 78 -10.95 -0.20 12.29
C CYS A 78 -9.80 0.73 12.68
N VAL A 79 -9.57 1.77 11.90
CA VAL A 79 -8.70 2.88 12.32
C VAL A 79 -9.60 3.89 13.01
N SER A 80 -9.48 3.98 14.34
CA SER A 80 -10.13 5.03 15.10
C SER A 80 -9.50 6.37 14.74
N ILE A 81 -10.25 7.22 14.03
CA ILE A 81 -9.83 8.60 13.77
C ILE A 81 -10.26 9.45 14.97
N PRO A 82 -9.36 10.22 15.62
CA PRO A 82 -9.73 11.09 16.71
C PRO A 82 -10.83 12.07 16.29
N LYS A 83 -11.81 12.27 17.17
CA LYS A 83 -13.02 13.03 16.86
C LYS A 83 -12.68 14.47 16.48
N GLU A 84 -11.62 15.01 17.06
CA GLU A 84 -11.08 16.35 16.80
C GLU A 84 -10.75 16.56 15.32
N PHE A 85 -10.20 15.56 14.63
CA PHE A 85 -9.91 15.66 13.19
C PHE A 85 -11.19 15.72 12.35
N ILE A 86 -12.22 14.97 12.76
CA ILE A 86 -13.51 14.94 12.07
C ILE A 86 -14.27 16.24 12.32
N ASP A 87 -14.30 16.71 13.56
CA ASP A 87 -14.98 17.94 13.95
C ASP A 87 -14.31 19.15 13.27
N PHE A 88 -12.97 19.21 13.28
CA PHE A 88 -12.23 20.23 12.52
C PHE A 88 -12.59 20.22 11.03
N HIS A 89 -12.67 19.05 10.40
CA HIS A 89 -13.01 18.99 8.98
C HIS A 89 -14.47 19.41 8.68
N LYS A 90 -15.43 19.04 9.56
CA LYS A 90 -16.83 19.49 9.47
C LYS A 90 -17.00 21.01 9.62
N GLU A 91 -16.11 21.67 10.36
CA GLU A 91 -16.13 23.14 10.46
C GLU A 91 -15.83 23.82 9.12
N PHE A 92 -15.02 23.20 8.25
CA PHE A 92 -14.71 23.72 6.91
C PHE A 92 -15.73 23.30 5.84
N GLU A 93 -16.33 22.11 5.95
CA GLU A 93 -17.29 21.58 4.99
C GLU A 93 -18.68 21.42 5.64
N LYS A 94 -19.60 22.38 5.39
CA LYS A 94 -20.99 22.36 5.90
C LYS A 94 -21.77 21.09 5.54
N GLU A 95 -21.38 20.41 4.47
CA GLU A 95 -21.95 19.13 4.02
C GLU A 95 -20.82 18.10 3.87
N PHE A 96 -20.61 17.32 4.92
CA PHE A 96 -19.67 16.21 4.92
C PHE A 96 -20.31 14.99 4.26
N ASN A 97 -19.67 14.45 3.23
CA ASN A 97 -20.09 13.18 2.64
C ASN A 97 -19.28 12.06 3.30
N ASP A 98 -19.92 11.01 3.83
CA ASP A 98 -19.27 9.93 4.59
C ASP A 98 -18.35 9.02 3.74
N LEU A 99 -18.17 9.34 2.46
CA LEU A 99 -17.32 8.62 1.52
C LEU A 99 -15.91 9.19 1.52
N VAL A 100 -14.98 8.40 2.07
CA VAL A 100 -13.55 8.70 2.06
C VAL A 100 -12.88 7.82 1.01
N ARG A 101 -12.01 8.41 0.20
CA ARG A 101 -11.12 7.64 -0.67
C ARG A 101 -9.88 7.29 0.12
N MET A 102 -9.59 6.00 0.17
CA MET A 102 -8.42 5.46 0.85
C MET A 102 -7.53 4.74 -0.16
N ASN A 103 -6.23 4.99 -0.09
CA ASN A 103 -5.24 4.32 -0.94
C ASN A 103 -3.94 4.04 -0.15
N LEU A 104 -3.23 2.99 -0.55
CA LEU A 104 -1.89 2.71 -0.06
C LEU A 104 -0.90 3.61 -0.79
N ASP A 105 -0.25 4.50 -0.05
CA ASP A 105 0.74 5.44 -0.60
C ASP A 105 2.15 4.81 -0.61
N GLY A 106 2.42 3.96 0.38
CA GLY A 106 3.72 3.33 0.59
C GLY A 106 3.62 2.13 1.53
N PRO A 107 4.68 1.33 1.68
CA PRO A 107 4.76 0.32 2.72
C PRO A 107 4.55 0.97 4.10
N GLY A 108 3.52 0.54 4.82
CA GLY A 108 3.14 1.10 6.13
C GLY A 108 2.47 2.48 6.09
N LYS A 109 2.14 3.02 4.90
CA LYS A 109 1.50 4.34 4.75
C LYS A 109 0.18 4.24 3.98
N ILE A 110 -0.88 4.72 4.62
CA ILE A 110 -2.20 4.87 4.00
C ILE A 110 -2.54 6.36 3.95
N SER A 111 -3.08 6.79 2.80
CA SER A 111 -3.62 8.12 2.62
C SER A 111 -5.14 8.06 2.60
N MET A 112 -5.78 9.05 3.23
CA MET A 112 -7.23 9.21 3.27
C MET A 112 -7.59 10.60 2.75
N PHE A 113 -8.51 10.66 1.80
CA PHE A 113 -8.98 11.89 1.18
C PHE A 113 -10.48 12.06 1.45
N PHE A 114 -10.81 13.18 2.07
CA PHE A 114 -12.17 13.62 2.33
C PHE A 114 -12.61 14.56 1.19
N TYR A 115 -13.85 14.41 0.72
CA TYR A 115 -14.39 15.21 -0.38
C TYR A 115 -15.72 15.88 0.00
N SER A 116 -15.80 17.21 -0.15
CA SER A 116 -17.09 17.92 -0.19
C SER A 116 -17.82 17.67 -1.52
N LYS A 117 -19.13 17.41 -1.43
CA LYS A 117 -20.03 17.57 -2.58
C LYS A 117 -20.37 19.06 -2.71
N LYS A 118 -19.83 19.74 -3.73
CA LYS A 118 -20.50 20.94 -4.23
C LYS A 118 -21.66 20.49 -5.10
N PHE A 119 -22.90 20.58 -4.59
CA PHE A 119 -24.08 20.48 -5.43
C PHE A 119 -24.04 21.64 -6.45
N TYR A 120 -23.72 21.34 -7.71
CA TYR A 120 -24.12 22.21 -8.82
C TYR A 120 -25.64 22.09 -8.94
N ASN A 121 -26.36 23.05 -8.35
CA ASN A 121 -27.74 23.28 -8.69
C ASN A 121 -27.78 23.81 -10.13
N ASN A 122 -28.10 22.94 -11.09
CA ASN A 122 -28.69 23.38 -12.34
C ASN A 122 -30.07 23.96 -12.01
N LYS A 123 -30.12 25.24 -11.67
CA LYS A 123 -31.32 26.03 -11.95
C LYS A 123 -31.28 26.29 -13.45
N GLU A 124 -32.09 25.53 -14.17
CA GLU A 124 -32.62 26.02 -15.44
C GLU A 124 -33.39 27.30 -15.09
N ASP A 125 -32.74 28.44 -15.35
CA ASP A 125 -33.41 29.74 -15.32
C ASP A 125 -34.45 29.74 -16.44
N ASN A 126 -35.69 29.41 -16.07
CA ASN A 126 -36.86 29.96 -16.73
C ASN A 126 -36.77 31.48 -16.63
N ILE A 127 -36.36 32.12 -17.72
CA ILE A 127 -36.74 33.50 -18.00
C ILE A 127 -37.38 33.49 -19.38
N GLU A 128 -38.71 33.44 -19.37
CA GLU A 128 -39.53 33.99 -20.44
C GLU A 128 -39.15 35.46 -20.63
N GLN A 129 -38.77 35.81 -21.87
CA GLN A 129 -39.24 36.99 -22.60
C GLN A 129 -38.94 36.85 -24.08
#